data_AF-A0A377DJB0-F1
#
_entry.id   AF-A0A377DJB0-F1
#
_cell.length_a   1.000
_cell.length_b   1.000
_cell.length_c   1.000
_cell.angle_alpha   90.00
_cell.angle_beta   90.00
_cell.angle_gamma   90.00
#
_symmetry.space_group_name_H-M   'P 1'
#
loop_
_entity.id
_entity.type
_entity.pdbx_description
1 polymer ?
#
loop_
_entity_poly.entity_id
_entity_poly.type
_entity_poly.pdbx_seq_one_letter_code
_entity_poly.pdbx_strand_id
1 'polypeptide(L)'
;MDTSGSTLNVGVDYNGAAVEKTGDTVMIDTANGVLGGNLSPLANGYNASNRTTAQDGFTFSIISGTTNGTTAVTDYSTLTGRHLERRR
;
A
#
# COMPACT_ATOMS: atom_id res chain seq x y z
N MET A 1 -19.33 -7.38 -19.22
CA MET A 1 -18.06 -7.49 -18.47
C MET A 1 -17.00 -7.98 -19.45
N ASP A 2 -15.79 -7.47 -19.32
CA ASP A 2 -14.62 -7.98 -20.03
C ASP A 2 -14.33 -9.45 -19.62
N THR A 3 -13.90 -10.29 -20.56
CA THR A 3 -13.60 -11.73 -20.39
C THR A 3 -12.11 -12.04 -20.34
N SER A 4 -11.24 -11.01 -20.34
CA SER A 4 -9.78 -11.15 -20.43
C SER A 4 -9.17 -11.89 -19.24
N GLY A 5 -9.72 -11.67 -18.02
CA GLY A 5 -9.07 -12.10 -16.78
C GLY A 5 -7.85 -11.25 -16.40
N SER A 6 -7.64 -10.11 -17.06
CA SER A 6 -6.53 -9.19 -16.80
C SER A 6 -6.48 -8.73 -15.33
N THR A 7 -5.28 -8.62 -14.78
CA THR A 7 -5.06 -8.13 -13.41
C THR A 7 -4.03 -7.00 -13.37
N LEU A 8 -4.19 -6.13 -12.37
CA LEU A 8 -3.16 -5.18 -11.94
C LEU A 8 -2.83 -5.47 -10.47
N ASN A 9 -1.54 -5.52 -10.16
CA ASN A 9 -1.04 -5.67 -8.81
C ASN A 9 -0.64 -4.30 -8.28
N VAL A 10 -1.15 -3.96 -7.11
CA VAL A 10 -0.88 -2.69 -6.43
C VAL A 10 0.20 -2.90 -5.40
N GLY A 11 1.28 -2.11 -5.49
CA GLY A 11 2.27 -1.96 -4.44
C GLY A 11 1.82 -0.89 -3.45
N VAL A 12 2.21 -1.10 -2.19
CA VAL A 12 1.90 -0.21 -1.08
C VAL A 12 3.22 0.21 -0.44
N ASP A 13 3.39 1.51 -0.23
CA ASP A 13 4.58 2.09 0.38
C ASP A 13 4.20 2.92 1.62
N TYR A 14 4.98 2.75 2.68
CA TYR A 14 4.92 3.56 3.89
C TYR A 14 6.25 4.28 4.10
N ASN A 15 6.26 5.60 3.87
CA ASN A 15 7.44 6.46 4.05
C ASN A 15 8.72 5.95 3.34
N GLY A 16 8.57 5.38 2.14
CA GLY A 16 9.68 4.84 1.34
C GLY A 16 10.02 3.37 1.59
N ALA A 17 9.29 2.70 2.51
CA ALA A 17 9.39 1.27 2.74
C ALA A 17 8.19 0.52 2.14
N ALA A 18 8.47 -0.52 1.35
CA ALA A 18 7.43 -1.38 0.78
C ALA A 18 6.70 -2.17 1.87
N VAL A 19 5.36 -2.12 1.83
CA VAL A 19 4.48 -2.95 2.66
C VAL A 19 4.14 -4.21 1.88
N GLU A 20 4.86 -5.29 2.20
CA GLU A 20 4.83 -6.54 1.46
C GLU A 20 3.86 -7.56 2.08
N LYS A 21 3.51 -8.58 1.29
CA LYS A 21 2.64 -9.68 1.76
C LYS A 21 3.33 -10.66 2.70
N THR A 22 4.66 -10.68 2.68
CA THR A 22 5.47 -11.76 3.25
C THR A 22 6.20 -11.35 4.53
N GLY A 23 5.97 -10.15 5.05
CA GLY A 23 6.61 -9.67 6.26
C GLY A 23 5.96 -8.41 6.81
N ASP A 24 6.25 -8.13 8.08
CA ASP A 24 5.74 -6.96 8.77
C ASP A 24 6.58 -5.72 8.44
N THR A 25 5.91 -4.60 8.19
CA THR A 25 6.57 -3.30 8.04
C THR A 25 6.48 -2.54 9.36
N VAL A 26 7.63 -2.20 9.94
CA VAL A 26 7.67 -1.47 11.22
C VAL A 26 7.18 -0.04 11.02
N MET A 27 6.07 0.31 11.68
CA MET A 27 5.55 1.68 11.70
C MET A 27 5.90 2.40 13.01
N ILE A 28 5.76 1.72 14.15
CA ILE A 28 6.16 2.19 15.49
C ILE A 28 6.87 1.05 16.20
N ASP A 29 8.02 1.36 16.79
CA ASP A 29 8.77 0.49 17.69
C ASP A 29 9.50 1.37 18.70
N THR A 30 8.84 1.64 19.83
CA THR A 30 9.37 2.55 20.86
C THR A 30 10.60 2.00 21.56
N ALA A 31 10.74 0.67 21.64
CA ALA A 31 11.93 0.04 22.23
C ALA A 31 13.18 0.26 21.37
N ASN A 32 13.00 0.34 20.05
CA ASN A 32 14.08 0.59 19.10
C ASN A 32 14.08 2.03 18.53
N GLY A 33 13.34 2.96 19.14
CA GLY A 33 13.36 4.39 18.81
C GLY A 33 12.60 4.81 17.55
N VAL A 34 11.79 3.93 16.94
CA VAL A 34 10.94 4.26 15.80
C VAL A 34 9.61 4.82 16.30
N LEU A 35 9.40 6.13 16.18
CA LEU A 35 8.20 6.80 16.70
C LEU A 35 7.05 6.93 15.68
N GLY A 36 7.25 6.56 14.42
CA GLY A 36 6.19 6.53 13.41
C GLY A 36 5.76 7.88 12.83
N GLY A 37 6.59 8.93 12.89
CA GLY A 37 6.34 10.20 12.17
C GLY A 37 4.99 10.83 12.53
N ASN A 38 4.05 10.89 11.58
CA ASN A 38 2.70 11.39 11.82
C ASN A 38 1.90 10.54 12.83
N LEU A 39 2.27 9.28 13.03
CA LEU A 39 1.73 8.38 14.06
C LEU A 39 2.41 8.52 15.43
N SER A 40 3.41 9.40 15.59
CA SER A 40 4.09 9.63 16.87
C SER A 40 3.20 10.00 18.07
N PRO A 41 1.99 10.59 17.92
CA PRO A 41 1.07 10.70 19.05
C PRO A 41 0.75 9.34 19.68
N LEU A 42 0.64 8.27 18.89
CA LEU A 42 0.39 6.91 19.39
C LEU A 42 1.60 6.38 20.18
N ALA A 43 2.83 6.62 19.70
CA ALA A 43 4.06 6.24 20.40
C ALA A 43 4.20 6.94 21.77
N ASN A 44 3.64 8.14 21.92
CA ASN A 44 3.62 8.87 23.19
C ASN A 44 2.41 8.49 24.07
N GLY A 45 1.27 8.19 23.46
CA GLY A 45 0.00 7.98 24.14
C GLY A 45 -0.36 6.51 24.42
N TYR A 46 0.50 5.55 24.07
CA TYR A 46 0.18 4.12 24.17
C TYR A 46 -0.10 3.63 25.60
N ASN A 47 0.40 4.34 26.61
CA ASN A 47 0.24 4.02 28.04
C ASN A 47 -0.60 5.06 28.81
N ALA A 48 -1.27 5.99 28.10
CA ALA A 48 -2.14 6.96 28.71
C ALA A 48 -3.49 6.34 29.13
N SER A 49 -4.16 6.94 30.13
CA SER A 49 -5.47 6.45 30.61
C SER A 49 -6.62 6.66 29.60
N ASN A 50 -6.44 7.57 28.65
CA ASN A 50 -7.43 7.91 27.64
C ASN A 50 -7.01 7.41 26.25
N ARG A 51 -7.94 7.41 25.28
CA ARG A 51 -7.65 7.03 23.90
C ARG A 51 -6.80 8.10 23.20
N THR A 52 -5.81 7.65 22.42
CA THR A 52 -5.02 8.49 21.52
C THR A 52 -5.31 8.09 20.06
N THR A 53 -5.39 9.06 19.16
CA THR A 53 -5.60 8.83 17.73
C THR A 53 -4.57 9.62 16.92
N ALA A 54 -4.21 9.09 15.75
CA ALA A 54 -3.33 9.72 14.78
C ALA A 54 -3.73 9.26 13.37
N GLN A 55 -3.24 9.96 12.35
CA GLN A 55 -3.50 9.66 10.95
C GLN A 55 -2.18 9.67 10.19
N ASP A 56 -2.07 8.79 9.19
CA ASP A 56 -0.95 8.78 8.25
C ASP A 56 -1.42 8.21 6.91
N GLY A 57 -0.54 8.21 5.91
CA GLY A 57 -0.84 7.77 4.57
C GLY A 57 0.01 6.59 4.09
N PHE A 58 -0.50 5.91 3.07
CA PHE A 58 0.28 5.02 2.20
C PHE A 58 0.30 5.58 0.79
N THR A 59 1.38 5.35 0.07
CA THR A 59 1.44 5.59 -1.37
C THR A 59 1.12 4.30 -2.11
N PHE A 60 0.20 4.36 -3.07
CA PHE A 60 -0.22 3.22 -3.88
C PHE A 60 0.27 3.39 -5.33
N SER A 61 0.84 2.34 -5.91
CA SER A 61 1.30 2.33 -7.30
C SER A 61 1.00 1.00 -7.98
N ILE A 62 0.92 0.97 -9.31
CA ILE A 62 0.84 -0.29 -10.06
C ILE A 62 2.26 -0.84 -10.23
N ILE A 63 2.52 -2.00 -9.65
CA ILE A 63 3.86 -2.62 -9.65
C ILE A 63 4.01 -3.74 -10.68
N SER A 64 2.90 -4.38 -11.07
CA SER A 64 2.85 -5.36 -12.15
C SER A 64 1.41 -5.57 -12.64
N GLY A 65 1.25 -6.35 -13.70
CA GLY A 65 -0.06 -6.79 -14.17
C GLY A 65 0.04 -8.04 -15.03
N THR A 66 -1.10 -8.61 -15.37
CA THR A 66 -1.19 -9.77 -16.27
C THR A 66 -2.28 -9.54 -17.32
N THR A 67 -2.11 -10.09 -18.52
CA THR A 67 -3.14 -10.01 -19.58
C THR A 67 -4.35 -10.92 -19.29
N ASN A 68 -4.15 -11.99 -18.50
CA ASN A 68 -5.14 -13.06 -18.33
C ASN A 68 -5.14 -13.72 -16.94
N GLY A 69 -4.58 -13.05 -15.93
CA GLY A 69 -4.46 -13.57 -14.57
C GLY A 69 -3.13 -14.29 -14.30
N THR A 70 -2.40 -14.66 -15.35
CA THR A 70 -1.17 -15.46 -15.23
C THR A 70 -0.01 -14.88 -16.03
N THR A 71 -0.25 -14.42 -17.27
CA THR A 71 0.81 -13.97 -18.18
C THR A 71 1.17 -12.53 -17.86
N ALA A 72 2.36 -12.31 -17.31
CA ALA A 72 2.84 -10.98 -16.93
C ALA A 72 2.94 -10.03 -18.14
N VAL A 73 2.58 -8.77 -17.93
CA VAL A 73 2.77 -7.71 -18.94
C VAL A 73 4.13 -7.04 -18.78
N THR A 74 4.76 -6.73 -19.90
CA THR A 74 5.99 -5.90 -19.96
C THR A 74 5.70 -4.49 -20.45
N ASP A 75 4.56 -4.27 -21.10
CA ASP A 75 4.04 -2.97 -21.52
C ASP A 75 2.54 -2.87 -21.20
N TYR A 76 2.19 -1.98 -20.28
CA TYR A 76 0.81 -1.75 -19.85
C TYR A 76 -0.11 -1.24 -20.98
N SER A 77 0.45 -0.67 -22.06
CA SER A 77 -0.35 -0.23 -23.21
C SER A 77 -1.07 -1.38 -23.92
N THR A 78 -0.59 -2.62 -23.72
CA THR A 78 -1.11 -3.84 -24.34
C THR A 78 -2.28 -4.47 -23.59
N LEU A 79 -2.63 -3.97 -22.40
CA LEU A 79 -3.75 -4.47 -21.61
C LEU A 79 -5.09 -4.10 -22.26
N THR A 80 -5.83 -5.12 -22.69
CA THR A 80 -7.19 -4.98 -23.20
C THR A 80 -8.18 -5.02 -22.03
N GLY A 81 -9.03 -4.00 -21.90
CA GLY A 81 -9.96 -3.86 -20.76
C GLY A 81 -9.71 -2.58 -19.97
N ARG A 82 -9.71 -1.42 -20.64
CA ARG A 82 -9.61 -0.12 -19.96
C ARG A 82 -10.89 0.15 -19.16
N HIS A 83 -10.87 -0.14 -17.86
CA HIS A 83 -11.85 0.38 -16.89
C HIS A 83 -11.18 1.08 -15.68
N LEU A 84 -10.01 1.68 -15.87
CA LEU A 84 -9.48 2.62 -14.88
C LEU A 84 -10.03 4.02 -15.19
N GLU A 85 -11.28 4.27 -14.81
CA GLU A 85 -11.88 5.61 -14.85
C GLU A 85 -11.15 6.48 -13.81
N ARG A 86 -10.30 7.40 -14.27
CA ARG A 86 -9.83 8.51 -13.42
C ARG A 86 -11.04 9.41 -13.15
N ARG A 87 -11.79 9.15 -12.08
CA ARG A 87 -12.71 10.15 -11.53
C ARG A 87 -11.86 11.25 -10.89
N ARG A 88 -11.83 12.40 -11.55
CA ARG A 88 -11.53 13.69 -10.91
C ARG A 88 -12.67 14.06 -9.98
#